data_AF-A0A3C0CUX4-F1
#
_entry.id   AF-A0A3C0CUX4-F1
#
_cell.length_a   1.000
_cell.length_b   1.000
_cell.length_c   1.000
_cell.angle_alpha   90.00
_cell.angle_beta   90.00
_cell.angle_gamma   90.00
#
_symmetry.space_group_name_H-M   'P 1'
#
loop_
_entity.id
_entity.type
_entity.pdbx_description
1 polymer ?
#
loop_
_entity_poly.entity_id
_entity_poly.type
_entity_poly.pdbx_seq_one_letter_code
_entity_poly.pdbx_strand_id
1 'polypeptide(L)'
;AESNFKGVVDLIRMKSIQYSDDGQGSVLAEGEIPEDLRTKAIEYREAMLESLADVDEALMEKYLEGEKITADEISAAIRKGTLSGDIVPVLCGSAFKNKGIQPLVDAVVDYLPSPVDVLAVEGINPKTEEPDTRKPADEEPFAALAFKIMADPY
;
A
#
# COMPACT_ATOMS: atom_id res chain seq x y z
N ALA A 1 -4.97 14.41 -22.26
CA ALA A 1 -4.76 14.61 -20.82
C ALA A 1 -3.36 14.14 -20.37
N GLU A 2 -2.89 12.98 -20.82
CA GLU A 2 -1.65 12.36 -20.31
C GLU A 2 -0.32 13.05 -20.71
N SER A 3 -0.30 13.87 -21.76
CA SER A 3 0.94 14.46 -22.32
C SER A 3 1.73 15.31 -21.32
N ASN A 4 1.05 15.95 -20.35
CA ASN A 4 1.67 16.84 -19.37
C ASN A 4 1.96 16.16 -18.02
N PHE A 5 1.77 14.84 -17.91
CA PHE A 5 2.04 14.12 -16.66
C PHE A 5 3.55 13.97 -16.42
N LYS A 6 4.05 14.65 -15.39
CA LYS A 6 5.48 14.71 -15.04
C LYS A 6 5.85 13.86 -13.83
N GLY A 7 4.88 13.55 -12.97
CA GLY A 7 5.11 12.80 -11.75
C GLY A 7 3.95 12.90 -10.77
N VAL A 8 4.24 12.60 -9.51
CA VAL A 8 3.25 12.43 -8.45
C VAL A 8 3.62 13.25 -7.22
N VAL A 9 2.65 13.49 -6.34
CA VAL A 9 2.88 14.07 -5.02
C VAL A 9 2.69 12.99 -3.98
N ASP A 10 3.72 12.75 -3.18
CA ASP A 10 3.67 11.89 -2.00
C ASP A 10 3.03 12.70 -0.86
N LEU A 11 1.78 12.37 -0.53
CA LEU A 11 1.01 13.03 0.53
C LEU A 11 1.46 12.65 1.94
N ILE A 12 2.19 11.54 2.10
CA ILE A 12 2.71 11.07 3.40
C ILE A 12 3.93 11.91 3.78
N ARG A 13 4.86 12.09 2.84
CA ARG A 13 6.09 12.88 3.04
C ARG A 13 5.94 14.35 2.67
N MET A 14 4.84 14.72 2.02
CA MET A 14 4.58 16.06 1.47
C MET A 14 5.67 16.54 0.51
N LYS A 15 5.98 15.71 -0.47
CA LYS A 15 7.01 15.97 -1.49
C LYS A 15 6.51 15.69 -2.90
N SER A 16 7.04 16.41 -3.88
CA SER A 16 6.86 16.05 -5.29
C SER A 16 7.94 15.08 -5.75
N ILE A 17 7.54 14.10 -6.56
CA ILE A 17 8.42 13.14 -7.22
C ILE A 17 8.23 13.32 -8.73
N GLN A 18 9.28 13.76 -9.40
CA GLN A 18 9.29 13.98 -10.85
C GLN A 18 10.14 12.90 -11.53
N TYR A 19 9.66 12.41 -12.66
CA TYR A 19 10.33 11.35 -13.41
C TYR A 19 10.91 11.88 -14.71
N SER A 20 12.07 11.35 -15.07
CA SER A 20 12.70 11.60 -16.37
C SER A 20 11.85 11.01 -17.50
N ASP A 21 11.83 11.66 -18.65
CA ASP A 21 11.09 11.19 -19.83
C ASP A 21 11.81 10.02 -20.55
N ASP A 22 13.13 9.94 -20.41
CA ASP A 22 14.03 8.98 -21.06
C ASP A 22 14.53 7.86 -20.13
N GLY A 23 14.47 8.06 -18.81
CA GLY A 23 15.09 7.17 -17.84
C GLY A 23 14.26 5.95 -17.42
N GLN A 24 13.24 5.54 -18.19
CA GLN A 24 12.41 4.35 -17.91
C GLN A 24 11.91 4.27 -16.44
N GLY A 25 11.50 5.41 -15.89
CA GLY A 25 11.04 5.52 -14.51
C GLY A 25 12.11 5.85 -13.47
N SER A 26 13.29 6.27 -13.93
CA SER A 26 14.27 6.93 -13.08
C SER A 26 13.72 8.26 -12.57
N VAL A 27 13.79 8.45 -11.24
CA VAL A 27 13.46 9.71 -10.58
C VAL A 27 14.42 10.79 -11.07
N LEU A 28 13.86 11.86 -11.63
CA LEU A 28 14.60 13.04 -12.06
C LEU A 28 14.89 13.96 -10.88
N ALA A 29 13.88 14.19 -10.05
CA ALA A 29 13.97 15.06 -8.89
C ALA A 29 12.91 14.69 -7.85
N GLU A 30 13.29 14.78 -6.57
CA GLU A 30 12.38 14.81 -5.44
C GLU A 30 12.55 16.15 -4.73
N GLY A 31 11.46 16.80 -4.34
CA GLY A 31 11.55 18.12 -3.71
C GLY A 31 10.22 18.69 -3.26
N GLU A 32 10.16 20.01 -3.18
CA GLU A 32 8.96 20.72 -2.75
C GLU A 32 7.80 20.51 -3.72
N ILE A 33 6.58 20.54 -3.18
CA ILE A 33 5.36 20.46 -3.98
C ILE A 33 5.21 21.77 -4.77
N PRO A 34 4.97 21.73 -6.09
CA PRO A 34 4.69 22.92 -6.89
C PRO A 34 3.58 23.78 -6.29
N GLU A 35 3.74 25.10 -6.32
CA GLU A 35 2.83 26.03 -5.65
C GLU A 35 1.37 25.89 -6.13
N ASP A 36 1.18 25.60 -7.43
CA ASP A 36 -0.13 25.36 -8.04
C ASP A 36 -0.84 24.09 -7.54
N LEU A 37 -0.07 23.13 -7.00
CA LEU A 37 -0.58 21.89 -6.41
C LEU A 37 -0.62 21.92 -4.88
N ARG A 38 0.03 22.89 -4.25
CA ARG A 38 0.23 22.93 -2.79
C ARG A 38 -1.07 22.92 -2.01
N THR A 39 -2.02 23.77 -2.39
CA THR A 39 -3.35 23.84 -1.75
C THR A 39 -4.10 22.51 -1.85
N LYS A 40 -4.08 21.88 -3.02
CA LYS A 40 -4.72 20.57 -3.21
C LYS A 40 -4.01 19.47 -2.43
N ALA A 41 -2.68 19.48 -2.39
CA ALA A 41 -1.93 18.49 -1.63
C ALA A 41 -2.25 18.57 -0.13
N ILE A 42 -2.42 19.78 0.41
CA ILE A 42 -2.86 19.97 1.80
C ILE A 42 -4.28 19.42 1.98
N GLU A 43 -5.23 19.80 1.10
CA GLU A 43 -6.62 19.30 1.14
C GLU A 43 -6.69 17.76 1.14
N TYR A 44 -6.00 17.10 0.22
CA TYR A 44 -5.99 15.64 0.14
C TYR A 44 -5.22 14.99 1.28
N ARG A 45 -4.20 15.66 1.85
CA ARG A 45 -3.53 15.17 3.05
C ARG A 45 -4.46 15.20 4.26
N GLU A 46 -5.19 16.28 4.46
CA GLU A 46 -6.17 16.37 5.56
C GLU A 46 -7.26 15.30 5.41
N ALA A 47 -7.82 15.14 4.22
CA ALA A 47 -8.82 14.08 3.95
C ALA A 47 -8.25 12.66 4.18
N MET A 48 -6.97 12.44 3.84
CA MET A 48 -6.28 11.18 4.14
C MET A 48 -6.13 10.99 5.66
N LEU A 49 -5.69 12.00 6.40
CA LEU A 49 -5.52 11.93 7.86
C LEU A 49 -6.87 11.70 8.58
N GLU A 50 -7.93 12.36 8.14
CA GLU A 50 -9.28 12.15 8.65
C GLU A 50 -9.73 10.69 8.45
N SER A 51 -9.53 10.13 7.26
CA SER A 51 -9.84 8.73 6.99
C SER A 51 -9.00 7.76 7.83
N LEU A 52 -7.75 8.11 8.12
CA LEU A 52 -6.86 7.29 8.95
C LEU A 52 -7.19 7.37 10.44
N ALA A 53 -7.75 8.48 10.90
CA ALA A 53 -8.20 8.65 12.28
C ALA A 53 -9.34 7.68 12.63
N ASP A 54 -10.20 7.34 11.66
CA ASP A 54 -11.29 6.38 11.87
C ASP A 54 -10.81 4.94 12.16
N VAL A 55 -9.58 4.60 11.75
CA VAL A 55 -9.01 3.23 11.89
C VAL A 55 -7.88 3.15 12.91
N ASP A 56 -7.38 4.29 13.41
CA ASP A 56 -6.32 4.35 14.40
C ASP A 56 -6.56 5.41 15.49
N GLU A 57 -6.93 4.92 16.68
CA GLU A 57 -7.27 5.75 17.84
C GLU A 57 -6.14 6.69 18.27
N ALA A 58 -4.88 6.23 18.22
CA ALA A 58 -3.73 7.06 18.56
C ALA A 58 -3.51 8.18 17.53
N LEU A 59 -3.75 7.89 16.24
CA LEU A 59 -3.71 8.91 15.19
C LEU A 59 -4.89 9.89 15.34
N MET A 60 -6.08 9.42 15.72
CA MET A 60 -7.25 10.26 15.97
C MET A 60 -7.02 11.27 17.09
N GLU A 61 -6.49 10.84 18.24
CA GLU A 61 -6.18 11.72 19.36
C GLU A 61 -5.23 12.85 18.91
N LYS A 62 -4.12 12.49 18.26
CA LYS A 62 -3.15 13.46 17.73
C LYS A 62 -3.75 14.41 16.72
N TYR A 63 -4.60 13.92 15.83
CA TYR A 63 -5.28 14.73 14.82
C TYR A 63 -6.20 15.77 15.48
N LEU A 64 -7.01 15.37 16.46
CA LEU A 64 -7.92 16.26 17.18
C LEU A 64 -7.19 17.30 18.04
N GLU A 65 -6.05 16.93 18.60
CA GLU A 65 -5.20 17.82 19.41
C GLU A 65 -4.31 18.75 18.56
N GLY A 66 -4.31 18.57 17.23
CA GLY A 66 -3.47 19.33 16.31
C GLY A 66 -1.97 19.02 16.46
N GLU A 67 -1.65 17.83 16.98
CA GLU A 67 -0.27 17.38 17.12
C GLU A 67 0.33 17.00 15.77
N LYS A 68 1.67 17.03 15.71
CA LYS A 68 2.40 16.64 14.50
C LYS A 68 2.36 15.13 14.32
N ILE A 69 1.71 14.66 13.26
CA ILE A 69 1.72 13.26 12.83
C ILE A 69 2.88 13.02 11.86
N THR A 70 3.71 12.01 12.16
CA THR A 70 4.89 11.64 11.37
C THR A 70 4.54 10.77 10.17
N ALA A 71 5.47 10.68 9.20
CA ALA A 71 5.29 9.81 8.04
C ALA A 71 5.15 8.33 8.43
N ASP A 72 5.93 7.88 9.42
CA ASP A 72 5.92 6.49 9.88
C ASP A 72 4.59 6.13 10.56
N GLU A 73 4.01 7.05 11.34
CA GLU A 73 2.68 6.88 11.95
C GLU A 73 1.58 6.80 10.88
N ILE A 74 1.65 7.64 9.85
CA ILE A 74 0.72 7.59 8.72
C ILE A 74 0.84 6.24 7.99
N SER A 75 2.05 5.81 7.66
CA SER A 75 2.29 4.53 6.99
C SER A 75 1.83 3.34 7.82
N ALA A 76 2.01 3.37 9.15
CA ALA A 76 1.52 2.33 10.04
C ALA A 76 -0.02 2.27 10.08
N ALA A 77 -0.70 3.43 10.15
CA ALA A 77 -2.16 3.50 10.12
C ALA A 77 -2.72 3.03 8.76
N ILE A 78 -2.07 3.41 7.64
CA ILE A 78 -2.43 2.92 6.30
C ILE A 78 -2.33 1.40 6.25
N ARG A 79 -1.21 0.83 6.73
CA ARG A 79 -1.03 -0.63 6.76
C ARG A 79 -2.13 -1.29 7.58
N LYS A 80 -2.40 -0.80 8.79
CA LYS A 80 -3.43 -1.32 9.68
C LYS A 80 -4.81 -1.34 9.00
N GLY A 81 -5.23 -0.21 8.42
CA GLY A 81 -6.51 -0.10 7.70
C GLY A 81 -6.57 -0.95 6.44
N THR A 82 -5.42 -1.15 5.76
CA THR A 82 -5.33 -2.03 4.58
C THR A 82 -5.49 -3.50 4.97
N LEU A 83 -4.87 -3.93 6.08
CA LEU A 83 -4.95 -5.31 6.58
C LEU A 83 -6.34 -5.66 7.12
N SER A 84 -7.04 -4.71 7.74
CA SER A 84 -8.43 -4.91 8.19
C SER A 84 -9.44 -4.86 7.03
N GLY A 85 -9.09 -4.22 5.92
CA GLY A 85 -9.96 -4.00 4.78
C GLY A 85 -10.84 -2.74 4.89
N ASP A 86 -10.62 -1.90 5.92
CA ASP A 86 -11.35 -0.65 6.13
C ASP A 86 -10.84 0.47 5.23
N ILE A 87 -9.58 0.40 4.79
CA ILE A 87 -8.92 1.38 3.92
C ILE A 87 -8.39 0.72 2.66
N VAL A 88 -8.57 1.37 1.52
CA VAL A 88 -7.93 1.01 0.25
C VAL A 88 -7.02 2.18 -0.19
N PRO A 89 -5.69 2.05 -0.08
CA PRO A 89 -4.77 3.12 -0.50
C PRO A 89 -4.88 3.37 -2.01
N VAL A 90 -5.12 4.63 -2.39
CA VAL A 90 -5.21 5.03 -3.80
C VAL A 90 -3.92 5.70 -4.22
N LEU A 91 -3.26 5.14 -5.24
CA LEU A 91 -2.06 5.68 -5.85
C LEU A 91 -2.34 6.07 -7.31
N CYS A 92 -1.50 6.95 -7.86
CA CYS A 92 -1.60 7.37 -9.25
C CYS A 92 -0.26 7.25 -9.98
N GLY A 93 -0.33 7.03 -11.29
CA GLY A 93 0.84 6.85 -12.14
C GLY A 93 0.43 6.57 -13.59
N SER A 94 1.41 6.43 -14.46
CA SER A 94 1.23 5.99 -15.85
C SER A 94 2.26 4.90 -16.14
N ALA A 95 1.78 3.65 -16.23
CA ALA A 95 2.60 2.50 -16.60
C ALA A 95 3.15 2.65 -18.02
N PHE A 96 2.34 3.16 -18.95
CA PHE A 96 2.76 3.42 -20.33
C PHE A 96 3.95 4.38 -20.42
N LYS A 97 4.02 5.36 -19.51
CA LYS A 97 5.12 6.33 -19.45
C LYS A 97 6.21 5.98 -18.44
N ASN A 98 6.10 4.84 -17.76
CA ASN A 98 6.98 4.43 -16.67
C ASN A 98 7.09 5.45 -15.52
N LYS A 99 6.00 6.13 -15.15
CA LYS A 99 6.02 7.16 -14.08
C LYS A 99 5.08 6.78 -12.94
N GLY A 100 5.57 6.70 -11.71
CA GLY A 100 4.75 6.40 -10.54
C GLY A 100 4.50 4.92 -10.28
N ILE A 101 5.20 4.01 -10.99
CA ILE A 101 5.13 2.56 -10.72
C ILE A 101 6.01 2.18 -9.54
N GLN A 102 7.11 2.90 -9.32
CA GLN A 102 8.04 2.63 -8.22
C GLN A 102 7.35 2.83 -6.86
N PRO A 103 6.65 3.95 -6.59
CA PRO A 103 5.89 4.10 -5.34
C PRO A 103 4.73 3.10 -5.20
N LEU A 104 4.19 2.58 -6.31
CA LEU A 104 3.19 1.52 -6.26
C LEU A 104 3.80 0.21 -5.74
N VAL A 105 4.99 -0.15 -6.21
CA VAL A 105 5.70 -1.34 -5.73
C VAL A 105 6.14 -1.17 -4.27
N ASP A 106 6.59 0.03 -3.88
CA ASP A 106 6.89 0.33 -2.48
C ASP A 106 5.64 0.17 -1.59
N ALA A 107 4.50 0.71 -2.03
CA ALA A 107 3.22 0.58 -1.32
C ALA A 107 2.73 -0.88 -1.20
N VAL A 108 3.04 -1.73 -2.18
CA VAL A 108 2.78 -3.18 -2.07
C VAL A 108 3.57 -3.78 -0.91
N VAL A 109 4.84 -3.44 -0.76
CA VAL A 109 5.67 -3.94 0.34
C VAL A 109 5.20 -3.38 1.68
N ASP A 110 4.93 -2.07 1.73
CA ASP A 110 4.63 -1.37 2.97
C ASP A 110 3.23 -1.71 3.51
N TYR A 111 2.23 -1.87 2.64
CA TYR A 111 0.82 -1.90 3.06
C TYR A 111 0.10 -3.23 2.84
N LEU A 112 0.52 -4.07 1.89
CA LEU A 112 -0.15 -5.37 1.67
C LEU A 112 0.30 -6.43 2.69
N PRO A 113 -0.56 -7.43 2.95
CA PRO A 113 -0.24 -8.52 3.86
C PRO A 113 0.89 -9.39 3.32
N SER A 114 1.77 -9.79 4.22
CA SER A 114 2.62 -10.97 4.07
C SER A 114 1.84 -12.23 4.49
N PRO A 115 2.34 -13.44 4.17
CA PRO A 115 1.66 -14.67 4.58
C PRO A 115 1.38 -14.78 6.08
N VAL A 116 2.23 -14.20 6.93
CA VAL A 116 2.07 -14.23 8.39
C VAL A 116 1.03 -13.22 8.91
N ASP A 117 0.65 -12.23 8.10
CA ASP A 117 -0.43 -11.29 8.43
C ASP A 117 -1.82 -11.88 8.16
N VAL A 118 -1.89 -13.03 7.48
CA VAL A 118 -3.14 -13.69 7.12
C VAL A 118 -3.45 -14.82 8.11
N LEU A 119 -4.73 -15.03 8.38
CA LEU A 119 -5.21 -16.11 9.23
C LEU A 119 -4.80 -17.49 8.68
N ALA A 120 -4.77 -18.48 9.59
CA ALA A 120 -4.54 -19.87 9.21
C ALA A 120 -5.54 -20.33 8.14
N VAL A 121 -5.06 -21.13 7.19
CA VAL A 121 -5.92 -21.70 6.14
C VAL A 121 -6.79 -22.78 6.78
N GLU A 122 -8.10 -22.70 6.57
CA GLU A 122 -9.06 -23.69 7.05
C GLU A 122 -9.30 -24.80 6.02
N GLY A 123 -9.54 -26.02 6.50
CA GLY A 123 -9.86 -27.17 5.67
C GLY A 123 -10.60 -28.26 6.46
N ILE A 124 -10.88 -29.37 5.79
CA ILE A 124 -11.53 -30.55 6.39
C ILE A 124 -10.56 -31.72 6.29
N ASN A 125 -10.32 -32.43 7.40
CA ASN A 125 -9.49 -33.61 7.41
C ASN A 125 -10.20 -34.76 6.67
N PRO A 126 -9.64 -35.32 5.57
CA PRO A 126 -10.33 -36.31 4.75
C PRO A 126 -10.52 -37.67 5.43
N LYS A 127 -9.87 -37.92 6.58
CA LYS A 127 -9.99 -39.18 7.33
C LYS A 127 -11.02 -39.09 8.45
N THR A 128 -11.14 -37.94 9.10
CA THR A 128 -12.01 -37.74 10.26
C THR A 128 -13.25 -36.92 9.95
N GLU A 129 -13.29 -36.24 8.80
CA GLU A 129 -14.33 -35.28 8.39
C GLU A 129 -14.46 -34.05 9.31
N GLU A 130 -13.48 -33.83 10.19
CA GLU A 130 -13.46 -32.70 11.12
C GLU A 130 -12.72 -31.48 10.55
N PRO A 131 -13.06 -30.25 11.01
CA PRO A 131 -12.31 -29.05 10.68
C PRO A 131 -10.85 -29.15 11.12
N ASP A 132 -9.94 -28.68 10.26
CA ASP A 132 -8.49 -28.61 10.52
C ASP A 132 -7.95 -27.28 9.98
N THR A 133 -6.82 -26.81 10.51
CA THR A 133 -6.22 -25.53 10.12
C THR A 133 -4.72 -25.68 9.86
N ARG A 134 -4.17 -24.86 8.96
CA ARG A 134 -2.72 -24.79 8.70
C ARG A 134 -2.25 -23.36 8.83
N LYS A 135 -1.32 -23.15 9.76
CA LYS A 135 -0.67 -21.84 9.95
C LYS A 135 0.42 -21.65 8.90
N PRO A 136 0.71 -20.41 8.50
CA PRO A 136 1.82 -20.09 7.60
C PRO A 136 3.16 -20.14 8.37
N ALA A 137 3.61 -21.34 8.75
CA ALA A 137 4.85 -21.56 9.51
C ALA A 137 5.63 -22.77 8.96
N ASP A 138 6.96 -22.70 9.01
CA ASP A 138 7.84 -23.74 8.45
C ASP A 138 7.81 -25.05 9.27
N GLU A 139 7.43 -24.97 10.55
CA GLU A 139 7.30 -26.12 11.44
C GLU A 139 5.97 -26.88 11.26
N GLU A 140 5.00 -26.30 10.55
CA GLU A 140 3.70 -26.95 10.29
C GLU A 140 3.82 -28.05 9.23
N PRO A 141 2.94 -29.09 9.28
CA PRO A 141 2.88 -30.08 8.22
C PRO A 141 2.57 -29.44 6.86
N PHE A 142 3.31 -29.84 5.83
CA PHE A 142 3.14 -29.31 4.47
C PHE A 142 1.70 -29.42 3.97
N ALA A 143 1.18 -28.29 3.49
CA ALA A 143 -0.10 -28.17 2.78
C ALA A 143 0.03 -27.18 1.63
N ALA A 144 -0.62 -27.45 0.50
CA ALA A 144 -0.59 -26.59 -0.67
C ALA A 144 -1.88 -26.69 -1.49
N LEU A 145 -2.19 -25.63 -2.24
CA LEU A 145 -3.35 -25.55 -3.14
C LEU A 145 -2.89 -25.45 -4.60
N ALA A 146 -3.29 -26.42 -5.42
CA ALA A 146 -3.09 -26.35 -6.86
C ALA A 146 -4.09 -25.35 -7.47
N PHE A 147 -3.61 -24.18 -7.92
CA PHE A 147 -4.46 -23.11 -8.47
C PHE A 147 -4.44 -23.01 -10.01
N LYS A 148 -3.42 -23.59 -10.68
CA LYS A 148 -3.28 -23.58 -12.14
C LYS A 148 -2.61 -24.85 -12.64
N ILE A 149 -3.15 -25.44 -13.70
CA ILE A 149 -2.52 -26.54 -14.46
C ILE A 149 -2.04 -25.97 -15.79
N MET A 150 -0.76 -26.21 -16.11
CA MET A 150 -0.13 -25.83 -17.37
C MET A 150 0.70 -27.01 -17.86
N ALA A 151 0.55 -27.38 -19.13
CA ALA A 151 1.38 -28.39 -19.77
C ALA A 151 2.62 -27.71 -20.35
N ASP A 152 3.80 -28.17 -19.94
CA ASP A 152 5.09 -27.78 -20.50
C ASP A 152 5.69 -28.99 -21.26
N PRO A 153 6.07 -28.86 -22.55
CA PRO A 153 6.63 -29.96 -23.33
C PRO A 153 8.12 -30.27 -23.08
N TYR A 154 8.80 -29.55 -22.18
CA TYR A 154 10.22 -29.72 -21.87
C TYR A 154 10.49 -30.37 -20.51
#